data_AF-C1DE85-F1
#
_entry.id   AF-C1DE85-F1
#
_cell.length_a   1.000
_cell.length_b   1.000
_cell.length_c   1.000
_cell.angle_alpha   90.00
_cell.angle_beta   90.00
_cell.angle_gamma   90.00
#
_symmetry.space_group_name_H-M   'P 1'
#
loop_
_entity.id
_entity.type
_entity.pdbx_description
1 polymer ?
#
loop_
_entity_poly.entity_id
_entity_poly.type
_entity_poly.pdbx_seq_one_letter_code
_entity_poly.pdbx_strand_id
1 'polypeptide(L)'
;MTTYTGHRVEDHEDFILEQLLPLIVDHAGASDTPTEVVTFAALLTLATILQAKGLDRDVLVCSIDAARLQPHEIHDEPEGLQ
;
A
#
# COMPACT_ATOMS: atom_id res chain seq x y z
N MET A 1 16.53 10.12 21.19
CA MET A 1 15.65 9.82 20.04
C MET A 1 15.51 8.32 19.96
N THR A 2 14.38 7.78 20.42
CA THR A 2 14.07 6.36 20.24
C THR A 2 13.72 6.16 18.77
N THR A 3 14.63 5.58 18.00
CA THR A 3 14.34 5.07 16.66
C THR A 3 13.20 4.07 16.79
N TYR A 4 12.02 4.47 16.35
CA TYR A 4 10.85 3.61 16.28
C TYR A 4 11.18 2.44 15.32
N THR A 5 11.14 1.21 15.85
CA THR A 5 11.46 -0.04 15.14
C THR A 5 10.22 -0.88 14.82
N GLY A 6 9.03 -0.38 15.13
CA GLY A 6 7.78 -1.02 14.70
C GLY A 6 7.55 -0.72 13.23
N HIS A 7 7.37 -1.73 12.39
CA HIS A 7 6.93 -1.53 11.01
C HIS A 7 5.43 -1.83 10.92
N ARG A 8 4.63 -1.19 11.80
CA ARG A 8 3.18 -1.39 11.83
C ARG A 8 2.52 -0.43 10.88
N VAL A 9 1.74 -0.94 9.93
CA VAL A 9 1.00 -0.12 8.97
C VAL A 9 -0.04 0.71 9.72
N GLU A 10 -0.66 0.13 10.74
CA GLU A 10 -1.65 0.78 11.62
C GLU A 10 -1.14 2.08 12.26
N ASP A 11 0.16 2.17 12.59
CA ASP A 11 0.73 3.37 13.22
C ASP A 11 0.86 4.55 12.24
N HIS A 12 0.60 4.31 10.96
CA HIS A 12 0.63 5.29 9.87
C HIS A 12 -0.66 5.31 9.05
N GLU A 13 -1.75 4.71 9.55
CA GLU A 13 -3.03 4.57 8.82
C GLU A 13 -3.57 5.91 8.33
N ASP A 14 -3.66 6.93 9.20
CA ASP A 14 -4.13 8.28 8.85
C ASP A 14 -3.32 8.90 7.71
N PHE A 15 -2.00 8.73 7.71
CA PHE A 15 -1.15 9.23 6.62
C PHE A 15 -1.42 8.46 5.32
N ILE A 16 -1.57 7.14 5.40
CA ILE A 16 -1.80 6.29 4.23
C ILE A 16 -3.15 6.62 3.60
N LEU A 17 -4.23 6.62 4.40
CA LEU A 17 -5.60 6.78 3.91
C LEU A 17 -5.95 8.22 3.55
N GLU A 18 -5.55 9.19 4.38
CA GLU A 18 -6.01 10.58 4.22
C GLU A 18 -5.05 11.44 3.40
N GLN A 19 -3.80 11.01 3.19
CA GLN A 19 -2.79 11.82 2.48
C GLN A 19 -2.20 11.09 1.27
N LEU A 20 -1.65 9.88 1.47
CA LEU A 20 -0.95 9.18 0.40
C LEU A 20 -1.88 8.68 -0.70
N LEU A 21 -3.01 8.04 -0.33
CA LEU A 21 -3.97 7.55 -1.32
C LEU A 21 -4.60 8.68 -2.15
N PRO A 22 -5.12 9.77 -1.57
CA PRO A 22 -5.61 10.91 -2.34
C PRO A 22 -4.55 11.48 -3.28
N LEU A 23 -3.30 11.62 -2.83
CA LEU A 23 -2.21 12.13 -3.66
C LEU A 23 -1.97 11.26 -4.91
N ILE A 24 -2.03 9.94 -4.77
CA ILE A 24 -1.88 9.00 -5.89
C ILE A 24 -3.06 9.14 -6.86
N VAL A 25 -4.29 9.19 -6.34
CA VAL A 25 -5.52 9.30 -7.16
C VAL A 25 -5.57 10.64 -7.91
N ASP A 26 -5.25 11.75 -7.24
CA ASP A 26 -5.23 13.08 -7.85
C ASP A 26 -4.17 13.16 -8.95
N HIS A 27 -2.98 12.58 -8.72
CA HIS A 27 -1.94 12.52 -9.75
C HIS A 27 -2.37 11.69 -10.96
N ALA A 28 -2.99 10.52 -10.73
CA ALA A 28 -3.51 9.67 -11.79
C ALA A 28 -4.55 10.40 -12.64
N GLY A 29 -5.51 11.08 -11.99
CA GLY A 29 -6.52 11.88 -12.68
C GLY A 29 -5.93 13.07 -13.46
N ALA A 30 -4.96 13.79 -12.89
CA ALA A 30 -4.33 14.94 -13.55
C ALA A 30 -3.46 14.54 -14.76
N SER A 31 -2.95 13.31 -14.78
CA SER A 31 -2.05 12.79 -15.83
C SER A 31 -2.75 11.89 -16.85
N ASP A 32 -4.08 11.71 -16.74
CA ASP A 32 -4.87 10.77 -17.55
C ASP A 32 -4.28 9.34 -17.56
N THR A 33 -3.69 8.95 -16.42
CA THR A 33 -3.05 7.64 -16.24
C THR A 33 -3.92 6.80 -15.31
N PRO A 34 -4.12 5.48 -15.57
CA PRO A 34 -4.86 4.62 -14.67
C PRO A 34 -4.24 4.60 -13.26
N THR A 35 -5.08 4.69 -12.23
CA THR A 35 -4.64 4.76 -10.82
C THR A 35 -3.77 3.57 -10.44
N GLU A 36 -4.08 2.38 -10.95
CA GLU A 36 -3.29 1.16 -10.73
C GLU A 36 -1.86 1.27 -11.28
N VAL A 37 -1.66 1.98 -12.41
CA VAL A 37 -0.34 2.18 -13.01
C VAL A 37 0.49 3.11 -12.14
N VAL A 38 -0.09 4.22 -11.67
CA VAL A 38 0.59 5.16 -10.77
C VAL A 38 0.91 4.50 -9.43
N THR A 39 -0.04 3.75 -8.88
CA THR A 39 0.14 3.00 -7.63
C THR A 39 1.27 1.98 -7.76
N PHE A 40 1.33 1.25 -8.88
CA PHE A 40 2.40 0.27 -9.12
C PHE A 40 3.77 0.95 -9.27
N ALA A 41 3.85 2.08 -9.97
CA ALA A 41 5.09 2.85 -10.08
C ALA A 41 5.56 3.38 -8.71
N ALA A 42 4.64 3.85 -7.86
CA ALA A 42 4.93 4.26 -6.49
C ALA A 42 5.46 3.08 -5.66
N LEU A 43 4.81 1.91 -5.73
CA LEU A 43 5.24 0.68 -5.06
C LEU A 43 6.68 0.28 -5.46
N LEU A 44 7.00 0.27 -6.76
CA LEU A 44 8.34 -0.07 -7.24
C LEU A 44 9.41 0.90 -6.75
N THR A 45 9.07 2.19 -6.69
CA THR A 45 9.97 3.23 -6.18
C THR A 45 10.24 3.03 -4.69
N LEU A 46 9.20 2.80 -3.89
CA LEU A 46 9.32 2.53 -2.45
C LEU A 46 10.11 1.24 -2.19
N ALA A 47 9.83 0.17 -2.94
CA ALA A 47 10.60 -1.08 -2.89
C ALA A 47 12.09 -0.87 -3.20
N THR A 48 12.41 0.00 -4.16
CA THR A 48 13.80 0.35 -4.49
C THR A 48 14.48 1.08 -3.33
N ILE A 49 13.79 2.02 -2.70
CA ILE A 49 14.31 2.75 -1.52
C ILE A 49 14.57 1.78 -0.35
N LEU A 50 13.66 0.84 -0.10
CA LEU A 50 13.82 -0.14 0.98
C LEU A 50 14.99 -1.09 0.71
N GLN A 51 15.13 -1.60 -0.51
CA GLN A 51 16.27 -2.43 -0.88
C GLN A 51 17.60 -1.66 -0.80
N ALA A 52 17.62 -0.38 -1.22
CA ALA A 52 18.81 0.48 -1.07
C ALA A 52 19.19 0.72 0.41
N LYS A 53 18.25 0.58 1.34
CA LYS A 53 18.49 0.63 2.79
C LYS A 53 18.86 -0.73 3.40
N GLY A 54 19.01 -1.77 2.57
CA GLY A 54 19.43 -3.11 3.00
C GLY A 54 18.28 -4.08 3.30
N LEU A 55 17.04 -3.77 2.92
CA LEU A 55 15.95 -4.75 2.99
C LEU A 55 16.12 -5.79 1.88
N ASP A 56 16.25 -7.06 2.25
CA ASP A 56 16.39 -8.13 1.29
C ASP A 56 15.11 -8.33 0.47
N ARG A 57 15.31 -8.77 -0.79
CA ARG A 57 14.21 -9.08 -1.72
C ARG A 57 13.23 -10.09 -1.11
N ASP A 58 13.72 -11.12 -0.45
CA ASP A 58 12.87 -12.18 0.10
C ASP A 58 11.98 -11.64 1.22
N VAL A 59 12.51 -10.73 2.05
CA VAL A 59 11.71 -10.05 3.08
C VAL A 59 10.62 -9.20 2.43
N LEU A 60 10.95 -8.43 1.39
CA LEU A 60 9.98 -7.61 0.66
C LEU A 60 8.87 -8.46 0.04
N VAL A 61 9.22 -9.60 -0.58
CA VAL A 61 8.24 -10.53 -1.16
C VAL A 61 7.35 -11.11 -0.06
N CYS A 62 7.91 -11.56 1.06
CA CYS A 62 7.13 -12.05 2.19
C CYS A 62 6.18 -10.99 2.76
N SER A 63 6.59 -9.72 2.81
CA SER A 63 5.72 -8.63 3.25
C SER A 63 4.55 -8.40 2.30
N ILE A 64 4.78 -8.47 0.98
CA ILE A 64 3.72 -8.36 -0.03
C ILE A 64 2.74 -9.53 0.09
N ASP A 65 3.24 -10.75 0.26
CA ASP A 65 2.41 -11.94 0.43
C ASP A 65 1.56 -11.86 1.70
N ALA A 66 2.11 -11.33 2.79
CA ALA A 66 1.39 -11.12 4.05
C ALA A 66 0.32 -10.03 3.95
N ALA A 67 0.48 -9.06 3.04
CA ALA A 67 -0.47 -7.98 2.81
C ALA A 67 -1.66 -8.38 1.91
N ARG A 68 -1.68 -9.61 1.37
CA ARG A 68 -2.86 -10.12 0.66
C ARG A 68 -4.05 -10.18 1.63
N LEU A 69 -5.06 -9.36 1.35
CA LEU A 69 -6.40 -9.49 1.94
C LEU A 69 -6.79 -10.97 1.92
N GLN A 70 -7.08 -11.53 3.09
CA GLN A 70 -7.52 -12.91 3.11
C GLN A 70 -8.92 -12.96 2.46
N PRO A 71 -9.27 -14.00 1.68
CA PRO A 71 -10.56 -14.05 0.97
C PRO A 71 -11.80 -13.88 1.86
N HIS A 72 -11.66 -14.05 3.17
CA HIS A 72 -12.72 -13.90 4.17
C HIS A 72 -12.83 -12.49 4.77
N GLU A 73 -11.92 -11.57 4.43
CA GLU A 73 -11.99 -10.14 4.79
C GLU A 73 -12.64 -9.29 3.69
N ILE A 74 -12.84 -9.88 2.51
CA ILE A 74 -13.76 -9.36 1.50
C ILE A 74 -15.15 -9.68 2.03
N HIS A 75 -15.75 -8.74 2.77
CA HIS A 75 -17.15 -8.84 3.16
C HIS A 75 -17.97 -8.95 1.87
N ASP A 76 -18.49 -10.14 1.57
CA ASP A 76 -19.53 -10.32 0.56
C ASP A 76 -20.62 -9.28 0.86
N GLU A 77 -20.85 -8.35 -0.08
CA GLU A 77 -22.02 -7.50 -0.04
C GLU A 77 -23.25 -8.37 0.24
N PRO A 78 -24.13 -8.03 1.20
CA PRO A 78 -25.31 -8.84 1.42
C PRO A 78 -26.14 -8.80 0.13
N GLU A 79 -26.22 -9.95 -0.53
CA GLU A 79 -27.13 -10.18 -1.65
C GLU A 79 -28.52 -9.70 -1.24
N GLY A 80 -29.04 -8.74 -2.01
CA GLY A 80 -30.45 -8.37 -2.12
C GLY A 80 -31.35 -8.55 -0.90
N LEU A 81 -31.69 -7.45 -0.25
CA LEU A 81 -33.02 -7.34 0.37
C LEU A 81 -33.98 -6.78 -0.68
N GLN A 82 -34.79 -7.69 -1.24
CA GLN A 82 -36.04 -7.39 -1.94
C GLN A 82 -37.02 -6.65 -1.04
#